data_AF-A0A518IV17-F1
#
_entry.id   AF-A0A518IV17-F1
#
_cell.length_a   1.000
_cell.length_b   1.000
_cell.length_c   1.000
_cell.angle_alpha   90.00
_cell.angle_beta   90.00
_cell.angle_gamma   90.00
#
_symmetry.space_group_name_H-M   'P 1'
#
loop_
_entity.id
_entity.type
_entity.pdbx_description
1 polymer ?
#
loop_
_entity_poly.entity_id
_entity_poly.type
_entity_poly.pdbx_seq_one_letter_code
_entity_poly.pdbx_strand_id
1 'polypeptide(L)'
;MNAKLSIRTTLFAAVAAIAVPASAGWLDVLVSPVAYEEIAVPEAINAPVQEDHSVMIETAPPVMESTYESYAPIYSPAPAAYSRGGHCCEQPRVIYRNHPILAMLMHKCKAGQAGQVVVQVPTGCCPTEVALCVPLCCTTCPPEVSKSRDLLGRCVFQYCWPCGTKINIVQRYTGDLVVHSYEL
;
A
#
# COMPACT_ATOMS: atom_id res chain seq x y z
N MET A 1 3.75 18.41 68.55
CA MET A 1 4.32 17.05 68.47
C MET A 1 3.93 16.45 67.14
N ASN A 2 4.91 16.25 66.25
CA ASN A 2 4.73 15.92 64.84
C ASN A 2 4.95 14.41 64.63
N ALA A 3 4.04 13.73 63.94
CA ALA A 3 4.27 12.37 63.44
C ALA A 3 4.13 12.37 61.90
N LYS A 4 5.28 12.41 61.21
CA LYS A 4 5.37 12.17 59.76
C LYS A 4 5.53 10.66 59.54
N LEU A 5 4.50 10.03 58.99
CA LEU A 5 4.52 8.64 58.56
C LEU A 5 5.22 8.54 57.20
N SER A 6 6.40 7.91 57.17
CA SER A 6 7.19 7.69 55.94
C SER A 6 6.90 6.28 55.42
N ILE A 7 6.12 6.18 54.35
CA ILE A 7 5.82 4.93 53.66
C ILE A 7 6.89 4.73 52.57
N ARG A 8 7.79 3.78 52.81
CA ARG A 8 8.76 3.31 51.81
C ARG A 8 8.08 2.25 50.93
N THR A 9 7.72 2.63 49.71
CA THR A 9 7.18 1.71 48.70
C THR A 9 8.35 1.04 47.96
N THR A 10 8.75 -0.15 48.41
CA THR A 10 9.69 -1.02 47.67
C THR A 10 8.96 -1.70 46.52
N LEU A 11 9.31 -1.33 45.29
CA LEU A 11 8.80 -1.93 44.06
C LEU A 11 9.70 -3.11 43.69
N PHE A 12 9.26 -4.34 43.94
CA PHE A 12 9.91 -5.55 43.44
C PHE A 12 9.51 -5.74 41.98
N ALA A 13 10.46 -5.49 41.06
CA ALA A 13 10.32 -5.88 39.66
C ALA A 13 10.57 -7.40 39.55
N ALA A 14 9.50 -8.16 39.35
CA ALA A 14 9.60 -9.57 38.97
C ALA A 14 10.02 -9.65 37.49
N VAL A 15 11.28 -10.02 37.25
CA VAL A 15 11.78 -10.37 35.92
C VAL A 15 11.31 -11.80 35.63
N ALA A 16 10.19 -11.92 34.91
CA ALA A 16 9.78 -13.19 34.32
C ALA A 16 10.68 -13.46 33.10
N ALA A 17 11.66 -14.36 33.28
CA ALA A 17 12.40 -14.94 32.17
C ALA A 17 11.45 -15.84 31.37
N ILE A 18 10.94 -15.35 30.24
CA ILE A 18 10.26 -16.18 29.25
C ILE A 18 11.35 -16.94 28.51
N ALA A 19 11.52 -18.21 28.86
CA ALA A 19 12.29 -19.16 28.07
C ALA A 19 11.56 -19.36 26.74
N VAL A 20 12.10 -18.79 25.66
CA VAL A 20 11.69 -19.10 24.30
C VAL A 20 12.23 -20.49 23.96
N PRO A 21 11.37 -21.50 23.66
CA PRO A 21 11.86 -22.78 23.20
C PRO A 21 12.56 -22.61 21.85
N ALA A 22 13.74 -23.20 21.77
CA ALA A 22 14.54 -23.29 20.55
C ALA A 22 13.69 -23.85 19.40
N SER A 23 13.67 -23.13 18.28
CA SER A 23 13.07 -23.57 17.03
C SER A 23 13.89 -24.75 16.46
N ALA A 24 13.47 -25.97 16.77
CA ALA A 24 13.84 -27.14 16.00
C ALA A 24 12.83 -27.32 14.85
N GLY A 25 13.32 -27.38 13.62
CA GLY A 25 12.63 -28.06 12.52
C GLY A 25 12.03 -27.17 11.43
N TRP A 26 12.85 -26.43 10.68
CA TRP A 26 12.46 -25.83 9.37
C TRP A 26 13.47 -26.10 8.24
N LEU A 27 14.38 -27.06 8.42
CA LEU A 27 15.25 -27.57 7.35
C LEU A 27 14.88 -29.03 7.09
N ASP A 28 13.83 -29.24 6.30
CA ASP A 28 13.59 -30.46 5.50
C ASP A 28 12.35 -30.24 4.62
N VAL A 29 12.41 -29.25 3.72
CA VAL A 29 11.59 -29.31 2.50
C VAL A 29 12.46 -29.98 1.45
N LEU A 30 12.47 -31.31 1.55
CA LEU A 30 12.97 -32.22 0.55
C LEU A 30 12.31 -31.87 -0.78
N VAL A 31 13.17 -31.54 -1.74
CA VAL A 31 12.88 -31.47 -3.16
C VAL A 31 12.38 -32.85 -3.59
N SER A 32 11.06 -33.00 -3.70
CA SER A 32 10.49 -34.10 -4.48
C SER A 32 10.65 -33.76 -5.96
N PRO A 33 11.37 -34.56 -6.76
CA PRO A 33 11.26 -34.47 -8.20
C PRO A 33 9.85 -34.93 -8.59
N VAL A 34 8.99 -33.97 -8.94
CA VAL A 34 7.71 -34.26 -9.57
C VAL A 34 8.02 -34.94 -10.89
N ALA A 35 7.60 -36.20 -10.99
CA ALA A 35 7.59 -36.97 -12.21
C ALA A 35 6.89 -36.15 -13.31
N TYR A 36 7.59 -35.98 -14.42
CA TYR A 36 7.06 -35.34 -15.62
C TYR A 36 6.00 -36.30 -16.20
N GLU A 37 4.72 -36.09 -15.87
CA GLU A 37 3.64 -36.70 -16.64
C GLU A 37 3.59 -36.01 -18.01
N GLU A 38 4.03 -36.76 -19.01
CA GLU A 38 3.92 -36.47 -20.43
C GLU A 38 2.43 -36.36 -20.79
N ILE A 39 1.92 -35.13 -20.85
CA ILE A 39 0.57 -34.86 -21.31
C ILE A 39 0.54 -35.15 -22.82
N ALA A 40 -0.15 -36.22 -23.18
CA ALA A 40 -0.41 -36.61 -24.56
C ALA A 40 -1.07 -35.44 -25.32
N VAL A 41 -0.47 -35.13 -26.47
CA VAL A 41 -0.96 -34.15 -27.45
C VAL A 41 -2.31 -34.64 -28.00
N PRO A 42 -3.42 -33.89 -27.85
CA PRO A 42 -4.65 -34.23 -28.53
C PRO A 42 -4.51 -33.99 -30.03
N GLU A 43 -4.85 -35.03 -30.78
CA GLU A 43 -4.92 -35.12 -32.23
C GLU A 43 -5.79 -34.01 -32.82
N ALA A 44 -5.23 -33.26 -33.77
CA ALA A 44 -5.90 -32.14 -34.43
C ALA A 44 -7.05 -32.64 -35.30
N ILE A 45 -8.29 -32.41 -34.86
CA ILE A 45 -9.49 -32.61 -35.65
C ILE A 45 -9.56 -31.47 -36.68
N ASN A 46 -9.28 -31.79 -37.94
CA ASN A 46 -9.57 -30.91 -39.07
C ASN A 46 -11.09 -30.73 -39.19
N ALA A 47 -11.58 -29.54 -38.85
CA ALA A 47 -12.95 -29.13 -39.18
C ALA A 47 -12.98 -28.48 -40.58
N PRO A 48 -14.05 -28.70 -41.36
CA PRO A 48 -14.14 -28.29 -42.74
C PRO A 48 -14.29 -26.77 -42.92
N VAL A 49 -13.68 -26.31 -44.00
CA VAL A 49 -13.88 -25.02 -44.68
C VAL A 49 -15.37 -24.70 -44.80
N GLN A 50 -15.75 -23.48 -44.41
CA GLN A 50 -16.99 -22.88 -44.88
C GLN A 50 -16.76 -21.41 -45.25
N GLU A 51 -17.07 -21.12 -46.50
CA GLU A 51 -16.84 -19.86 -47.20
C GLU A 51 -17.86 -18.78 -46.80
N ASP A 52 -17.32 -17.55 -46.76
CA ASP A 52 -17.86 -16.35 -47.39
C ASP A 52 -19.31 -15.94 -47.11
N HIS A 53 -19.48 -15.01 -46.17
CA HIS A 53 -20.58 -14.05 -46.21
C HIS A 53 -20.06 -12.66 -45.83
N SER A 54 -19.70 -11.92 -46.88
CA SER A 54 -19.50 -10.48 -46.90
C SER A 54 -20.73 -9.73 -46.35
N VAL A 55 -20.59 -9.08 -45.20
CA VAL A 55 -21.57 -8.10 -44.69
C VAL A 55 -20.85 -6.78 -44.48
N MET A 56 -21.02 -5.87 -45.45
CA MET A 56 -20.64 -4.47 -45.31
C MET A 56 -21.64 -3.78 -44.38
N ILE A 57 -21.25 -3.59 -43.12
CA ILE A 57 -21.92 -2.66 -42.21
C ILE A 57 -20.99 -1.45 -42.06
N GLU A 58 -21.23 -0.45 -42.89
CA GLU A 58 -20.75 0.91 -42.70
C GLU A 58 -21.58 1.53 -41.55
N THR A 59 -21.09 1.37 -40.32
CA THR A 59 -21.63 2.10 -39.17
C THR A 59 -20.62 3.17 -38.79
N ALA A 60 -21.00 4.42 -39.05
CA ALA A 60 -20.27 5.61 -38.63
C ALA A 60 -19.93 5.54 -37.14
N PRO A 61 -18.70 5.90 -36.72
CA PRO A 61 -18.37 5.94 -35.31
C PRO A 61 -19.17 7.05 -34.63
N PRO A 62 -19.84 6.79 -33.50
CA PRO A 62 -20.40 7.87 -32.70
C PRO A 62 -19.23 8.73 -32.21
N VAL A 63 -19.31 10.03 -32.48
CA VAL A 63 -18.45 11.05 -31.87
C VAL A 63 -18.75 11.02 -30.38
N MET A 64 -17.94 10.25 -29.65
CA MET A 64 -17.99 10.17 -28.21
C MET A 64 -17.27 11.42 -27.68
N GLU A 65 -18.04 12.47 -27.42
CA GLU A 65 -17.59 13.59 -26.60
C GLU A 65 -17.23 13.03 -25.22
N SER A 66 -15.95 12.74 -25.01
CA SER A 66 -15.44 12.41 -23.69
C SER A 66 -15.43 13.70 -22.88
N THR A 67 -16.54 13.95 -22.19
CA THR A 67 -16.61 14.91 -21.10
C THR A 67 -15.56 14.48 -20.08
N TYR A 68 -14.37 15.08 -20.13
CA TYR A 68 -13.36 14.94 -19.10
C TYR A 68 -13.91 15.64 -17.87
N GLU A 69 -14.71 14.89 -17.11
CA GLU A 69 -15.17 15.28 -15.81
C GLU A 69 -13.91 15.34 -14.93
N SER A 70 -13.37 16.55 -14.83
CA SER A 70 -12.24 16.90 -14.00
C SER A 70 -12.62 16.66 -12.54
N TYR A 71 -12.54 15.41 -12.10
CA TYR A 71 -12.74 15.02 -10.71
C TYR A 71 -11.62 15.63 -9.87
N ALA A 72 -11.89 16.82 -9.34
CA ALA A 72 -11.11 17.36 -8.24
C ALA A 72 -11.20 16.36 -7.07
N PRO A 73 -10.08 15.97 -6.45
CA PRO A 73 -10.10 15.06 -5.31
C PRO A 73 -10.93 15.70 -4.18
N ILE A 74 -12.04 15.04 -3.83
CA ILE A 74 -12.98 15.44 -2.77
C ILE A 74 -12.39 15.04 -1.41
N TYR A 75 -11.27 15.67 -1.03
CA TYR A 75 -10.86 15.71 0.36
C TYR A 75 -10.36 17.12 0.63
N SER A 76 -11.28 17.99 1.08
CA SER A 76 -10.90 19.22 1.75
C SER A 76 -10.14 18.82 3.02
N PRO A 77 -8.84 19.13 3.15
CA PRO A 77 -8.15 18.91 4.40
C PRO A 77 -8.84 19.79 5.46
N ALA A 78 -9.16 19.20 6.61
CA ALA A 78 -9.58 20.00 7.76
C ALA A 78 -8.51 21.09 7.98
N PRO A 79 -8.87 22.39 7.96
CA PRO A 79 -7.87 23.44 8.09
C PRO A 79 -7.30 23.37 9.51
N ALA A 80 -6.13 22.75 9.64
CA ALA A 80 -5.28 22.96 10.79
C ALA A 80 -5.04 24.48 10.88
N ALA A 81 -5.43 25.07 11.99
CA ALA A 81 -5.25 26.49 12.26
C ALA A 81 -3.76 26.83 12.25
N TYR A 82 -3.24 27.22 11.08
CA TYR A 82 -1.87 27.69 10.92
C TYR A 82 -1.83 29.21 11.14
N SER A 83 -1.24 29.59 12.27
CA SER A 83 -0.93 30.96 12.63
C SER A 83 -0.11 31.67 11.55
N ARG A 84 -0.47 32.94 11.30
CA ARG A 84 0.21 33.87 10.41
C ARG A 84 1.71 33.98 10.74
N GLY A 85 2.56 33.78 9.73
CA GLY A 85 3.87 34.47 9.66
C GLY A 85 5.14 33.68 9.98
N GLY A 86 5.09 32.35 10.13
CA GLY A 86 6.29 31.52 10.22
C GLY A 86 6.48 30.71 8.94
N HIS A 87 7.64 30.78 8.29
CA HIS A 87 8.00 29.84 7.24
C HIS A 87 7.86 28.42 7.82
N CYS A 88 6.91 27.65 7.32
CA CYS A 88 6.83 26.22 7.63
C CYS A 88 8.20 25.61 7.32
N CYS A 89 8.64 24.70 8.19
CA CYS A 89 9.96 24.08 8.10
C CYS A 89 10.25 23.52 6.69
N GLU A 90 11.54 23.32 6.36
CA GLU A 90 11.93 22.77 5.06
C GLU A 90 11.12 21.50 4.74
N GLN A 91 10.43 21.51 3.59
CA GLN A 91 9.58 20.39 3.20
C GLN A 91 10.45 19.17 2.90
N PRO A 92 10.07 17.99 3.40
CA PRO A 92 10.84 16.78 3.15
C PRO A 92 10.75 16.39 1.67
N ARG A 93 11.83 15.81 1.13
CA ARG A 93 11.78 15.26 -0.23
C ARG A 93 10.96 13.98 -0.25
N VAL A 94 10.14 13.82 -1.28
CA VAL A 94 9.32 12.61 -1.49
C VAL A 94 9.96 11.76 -2.57
N ILE A 95 10.32 10.52 -2.23
CA ILE A 95 10.99 9.56 -3.12
C ILE A 95 10.06 8.37 -3.33
N TYR A 96 9.75 8.06 -4.58
CA TYR A 96 8.89 6.94 -4.95
C TYR A 96 9.72 5.69 -5.27
N ARG A 97 9.34 4.56 -4.67
CA ARG A 97 9.95 3.25 -4.93
C ARG A 97 8.87 2.23 -5.22
N ASN A 98 8.85 1.77 -6.47
CA ASN A 98 7.97 0.70 -6.90
C ASN A 98 8.65 -0.66 -6.71
N HIS A 99 7.94 -1.62 -6.13
CA HIS A 99 8.43 -2.98 -5.87
C HIS A 99 7.58 -3.99 -6.65
N PRO A 100 7.89 -4.25 -7.94
CA PRO A 100 7.05 -5.09 -8.81
C PRO A 100 7.01 -6.56 -8.38
N ILE A 101 8.01 -7.07 -7.67
CA ILE A 101 8.06 -8.48 -7.27
C ILE A 101 7.08 -8.79 -6.13
N LEU A 102 6.84 -7.83 -5.24
CA LEU A 102 6.02 -8.01 -4.04
C LEU A 102 4.52 -7.88 -4.29
N ALA A 103 4.19 -7.64 -5.53
CA ALA A 103 2.97 -6.98 -5.91
C ALA A 103 1.96 -7.98 -6.51
N MET A 104 2.49 -8.96 -7.25
CA MET A 104 1.80 -10.20 -7.61
C MET A 104 1.11 -10.92 -6.43
N LEU A 105 1.56 -10.69 -5.19
CA LEU A 105 1.02 -11.32 -3.98
C LEU A 105 -0.21 -10.61 -3.39
N MET A 106 -0.55 -9.41 -3.86
CA MET A 106 -1.47 -8.50 -3.15
C MET A 106 -2.81 -8.23 -3.86
N HIS A 107 -3.08 -8.82 -5.02
CA HIS A 107 -4.22 -8.40 -5.84
C HIS A 107 -5.58 -9.04 -5.45
N LYS A 108 -6.52 -8.17 -5.05
CA LYS A 108 -7.98 -8.46 -5.00
C LYS A 108 -8.82 -7.58 -5.93
N CYS A 109 -8.24 -6.56 -6.59
CA CYS A 109 -8.94 -5.70 -7.54
C CYS A 109 -8.52 -6.00 -8.98
N LYS A 110 -9.51 -6.04 -9.90
CA LYS A 110 -9.29 -6.22 -11.34
C LYS A 110 -8.46 -5.05 -11.87
N ALA A 111 -7.29 -5.35 -12.41
CA ALA A 111 -6.37 -4.38 -12.99
C ALA A 111 -7.00 -3.67 -14.21
N GLY A 112 -6.72 -2.38 -14.39
CA GLY A 112 -7.08 -1.66 -15.61
C GLY A 112 -7.13 -0.14 -15.53
N GLN A 113 -7.31 0.47 -14.36
CA GLN A 113 -7.35 1.93 -14.21
C GLN A 113 -6.75 2.34 -12.85
N ALA A 114 -5.64 3.09 -12.90
CA ALA A 114 -5.04 3.74 -11.74
C ALA A 114 -5.53 5.19 -11.66
N GLY A 115 -5.77 5.68 -10.45
CA GLY A 115 -6.06 7.08 -10.15
C GLY A 115 -5.04 7.67 -9.18
N GLN A 116 -5.06 9.00 -9.05
CA GLN A 116 -4.19 9.72 -8.12
C GLN A 116 -4.99 10.16 -6.89
N VAL A 117 -4.42 9.97 -5.70
CA VAL A 117 -4.95 10.46 -4.42
C VAL A 117 -3.86 11.21 -3.68
N VAL A 118 -4.21 12.26 -2.93
CA VAL A 118 -3.26 12.98 -2.07
C VAL A 118 -3.55 12.63 -0.63
N VAL A 119 -2.53 12.17 0.10
CA VAL A 119 -2.62 11.85 1.53
C VAL A 119 -1.76 12.81 2.34
N GLN A 120 -2.18 13.10 3.58
CA GLN A 120 -1.36 13.86 4.51
C GLN A 120 -0.56 12.93 5.41
N VAL A 121 0.74 13.16 5.47
CA VAL A 121 1.68 12.45 6.34
C VAL A 121 2.04 13.38 7.50
N PRO A 122 1.80 13.00 8.76
CA PRO A 122 2.17 13.82 9.90
C PRO A 122 3.69 13.77 10.10
N THR A 123 4.37 14.69 9.43
CA THR A 123 5.81 14.96 9.56
C THR A 123 6.07 16.03 10.62
N GLY A 124 7.32 16.09 11.11
CA GLY A 124 7.68 16.79 12.36
C GLY A 124 6.99 18.13 12.61
N CYS A 125 7.24 19.14 11.78
CA CYS A 125 6.81 20.52 12.00
C CYS A 125 5.47 20.89 11.32
N CYS A 126 5.26 20.37 10.11
CA CYS A 126 4.00 20.51 9.37
C CYS A 126 3.67 19.16 8.71
N PRO A 127 2.38 18.84 8.50
CA PRO A 127 1.98 17.74 7.63
C PRO A 127 2.53 17.95 6.22
N THR A 128 2.95 16.86 5.59
CA THR A 128 3.37 16.85 4.18
C THR A 128 2.31 16.16 3.35
N GLU A 129 1.90 16.80 2.25
CA GLU A 129 1.02 16.20 1.25
C GLU A 129 1.83 15.30 0.32
N VAL A 130 1.37 14.06 0.15
CA VAL A 130 2.02 13.05 -0.69
C VAL A 130 1.00 12.54 -1.68
N ALA A 131 1.28 12.73 -2.97
CA ALA A 131 0.49 12.16 -4.05
C ALA A 131 0.82 10.67 -4.20
N LEU A 132 -0.19 9.82 -4.24
CA LEU A 132 -0.11 8.37 -4.39
C LEU A 132 -0.92 7.96 -5.63
N CYS A 133 -0.38 7.00 -6.36
CA CYS A 133 -1.17 6.31 -7.38
C CYS A 133 -1.79 5.06 -6.73
N VAL A 134 -3.08 4.86 -6.93
CA VAL A 134 -3.88 3.76 -6.36
C VAL A 134 -4.84 3.22 -7.42
N PRO A 135 -5.38 1.99 -7.28
CA PRO A 135 -6.45 1.52 -8.14
C PRO A 135 -7.66 2.46 -8.08
N LEU A 136 -8.42 2.58 -9.19
CA LEU A 136 -9.54 3.52 -9.28
C LEU A 136 -10.62 3.30 -8.22
N CYS A 137 -10.87 2.06 -7.80
CA CYS A 137 -11.81 1.77 -6.71
C CYS A 137 -11.39 2.36 -5.35
N CYS A 138 -10.13 2.75 -5.20
CA CYS A 138 -9.55 3.27 -3.98
C CYS A 138 -9.47 4.83 -4.01
N THR A 139 -9.86 5.52 -5.09
CA THR A 139 -9.89 7.00 -5.16
C THR A 139 -11.08 7.63 -4.42
N THR A 140 -12.17 6.91 -4.29
CA THR A 140 -13.43 7.37 -3.67
C THR A 140 -13.56 6.97 -2.20
N CYS A 141 -12.68 6.07 -1.72
CA CYS A 141 -12.70 5.54 -0.36
C CYS A 141 -11.50 6.07 0.42
N PRO A 142 -11.68 6.59 1.64
CA PRO A 142 -10.55 7.03 2.45
C PRO A 142 -9.76 5.80 2.93
N PRO A 143 -8.42 5.86 2.94
CA PRO A 143 -7.60 4.83 3.56
C PRO A 143 -7.70 4.87 5.09
N GLU A 144 -7.62 3.71 5.72
CA GLU A 144 -7.25 3.59 7.12
C GLU A 144 -5.76 3.85 7.27
N VAL A 145 -5.37 4.66 8.25
CA VAL A 145 -3.97 5.04 8.49
C VAL A 145 -3.49 4.42 9.79
N SER A 146 -2.43 3.63 9.70
CA SER A 146 -1.74 3.09 10.87
C SER A 146 -0.30 3.60 10.92
N LYS A 147 0.20 3.82 12.14
CA LYS A 147 1.56 4.28 12.40
C LYS A 147 2.30 3.18 13.15
N SER A 148 3.43 2.76 12.61
CA SER A 148 4.31 1.77 13.22
C SER A 148 5.77 2.21 13.16
N ARG A 149 6.64 1.44 13.81
CA ARG A 149 8.10 1.57 13.65
C ARG A 149 8.63 0.29 13.04
N ASP A 150 9.52 0.41 12.06
CA ASP A 150 10.22 -0.74 11.52
C ASP A 150 11.37 -1.20 12.44
N LEU A 151 12.04 -2.29 12.05
CA LEU A 151 13.18 -2.85 12.80
C LEU A 151 14.37 -1.88 12.90
N LEU A 152 14.45 -0.88 12.03
CA LEU A 152 15.47 0.18 12.07
C LEU A 152 15.00 1.40 12.86
N GLY A 153 13.87 1.30 13.56
CA GLY A 153 13.28 2.38 14.36
C GLY A 153 12.69 3.53 13.52
N ARG A 154 12.61 3.39 12.19
CA ARG A 154 12.06 4.40 11.28
C ARG A 154 10.54 4.41 11.41
N CYS A 155 9.95 5.59 11.32
CA CYS A 155 8.50 5.73 11.35
C CYS A 155 7.91 5.28 10.01
N VAL A 156 6.95 4.37 10.05
CA VAL A 156 6.23 3.88 8.89
C VAL A 156 4.77 4.25 9.03
N PHE A 157 4.24 4.92 8.03
CA PHE A 157 2.81 5.21 7.88
C PHE A 157 2.26 4.26 6.83
N GLN A 158 1.37 3.36 7.25
CA GLN A 158 0.75 2.41 6.36
C GLN A 158 -0.69 2.85 6.10
N TYR A 159 -0.98 3.11 4.82
CA TYR A 159 -2.29 3.46 4.31
C TYR A 159 -2.92 2.20 3.73
N CYS A 160 -4.04 1.76 4.32
CA CYS A 160 -4.75 0.57 3.91
C CYS A 160 -6.12 0.96 3.38
N TRP A 161 -6.40 0.61 2.13
CA TRP A 161 -7.71 0.84 1.55
C TRP A 161 -8.62 -0.37 1.76
N PRO A 162 -9.97 -0.17 1.70
CA PRO A 162 -10.93 -1.27 1.79
C PRO A 162 -10.75 -2.34 0.70
N CYS A 163 -10.23 -1.92 -0.46
CA CYS A 163 -9.86 -2.78 -1.59
C CYS A 163 -8.72 -3.78 -1.27
N GLY A 164 -8.02 -3.60 -0.14
CA GLY A 164 -6.86 -4.41 0.27
C GLY A 164 -5.51 -3.83 -0.16
N THR A 165 -5.51 -2.80 -1.00
CA THR A 165 -4.30 -2.04 -1.39
C THR A 165 -3.64 -1.44 -0.16
N LYS A 166 -2.32 -1.61 -0.07
CA LYS A 166 -1.50 -1.08 1.02
C LYS A 166 -0.34 -0.28 0.46
N ILE A 167 -0.16 0.93 0.95
CA ILE A 167 1.00 1.78 0.62
C ILE A 167 1.70 2.16 1.92
N ASN A 168 3.02 1.97 1.94
CA ASN A 168 3.85 2.31 3.09
C ASN A 168 4.65 3.58 2.78
N ILE A 169 4.55 4.59 3.64
CA ILE A 169 5.37 5.79 3.59
C ILE A 169 6.34 5.75 4.77
N VAL A 170 7.63 5.64 4.48
CA VAL A 170 8.69 5.54 5.48
C VAL A 170 9.38 6.88 5.63
N GLN A 171 9.42 7.40 6.85
CA GLN A 171 10.20 8.58 7.18
C GLN A 171 11.64 8.19 7.50
N ARG A 172 12.59 8.73 6.75
CA ARG A 172 14.03 8.55 7.00
C ARG A 172 14.52 9.46 8.12
N TYR A 173 15.68 9.12 8.68
CA TYR A 173 16.36 9.97 9.65
C TYR A 173 16.77 11.34 9.06
N THR A 174 16.91 11.44 7.74
CA THR A 174 17.18 12.69 7.02
C THR A 174 15.96 13.63 6.99
N GLY A 175 14.78 13.14 7.37
CA GLY A 175 13.50 13.84 7.21
C GLY A 175 12.76 13.45 5.94
N ASP A 176 13.44 12.87 4.94
CA ASP A 176 12.83 12.48 3.66
C ASP A 176 11.75 11.41 3.81
N LEU A 177 10.77 11.45 2.92
CA LEU A 177 9.70 10.47 2.82
C LEU A 177 9.97 9.52 1.66
N VAL A 178 9.88 8.21 1.92
CA VAL A 178 9.95 7.18 0.88
C VAL A 178 8.62 6.48 0.76
N VAL A 179 7.98 6.63 -0.38
CA VAL A 179 6.74 5.95 -0.73
C VAL A 179 7.08 4.59 -1.33
N HIS A 180 6.60 3.53 -0.70
CA HIS A 180 6.69 2.18 -1.20
C HIS A 180 5.33 1.75 -1.76
N SER A 181 5.27 1.63 -3.07
CA SER A 181 4.15 1.02 -3.79
C SER A 181 4.51 -0.41 -4.18
N TYR A 182 3.55 -1.31 -4.04
CA TYR A 182 3.70 -2.73 -4.35
C TYR A 182 2.70 -3.09 -5.47
N GLU A 183 2.91 -2.52 -6.67
CA GLU A 183 2.04 -2.46 -7.89
C GLU A 183 1.04 -1.31 -8.00
N LEU A 184 0.88 -0.92 -9.27
CA LEU A 184 -0.17 -0.13 -9.89
C LEU A 184 -0.82 -0.97 -11.00
#